data_AF-A0A434HGY1-F1
#
_entry.id   AF-A0A434HGY1-F1
#
_cell.length_a   1.000
_cell.length_b   1.000
_cell.length_c   1.000
_cell.angle_alpha   90.00
_cell.angle_beta   90.00
_cell.angle_gamma   90.00
#
_symmetry.space_group_name_H-M   'P 1'
#
loop_
_entity.id
_entity.type
_entity.pdbx_description
1 polymer ?
#
loop_
_entity_poly.entity_id
_entity_poly.type
_entity_poly.pdbx_seq_one_letter_code
_entity_poly.pdbx_strand_id
1 'polypeptide(L)'
;MAHLSLLGGFDFADDAAAAPVFGRKTRAMVAYLALQAGHSHSREKLAALLWGSNGEPQARMNLRQALSMIRKAMPSAKGGRFLADGDTITLNLDDVDVDVARFEALAARSTPHDLEQAMALYRGDLLDGFGLKEEPFEDWLRVERERLRAKAVVVLEKLVVTYSEVDNHASCVEVATRLLTWEPLREDVHRMLMQAFAAQGRVNLALKQYERCRDGLQRQLHLQPERETKELYDQL
;
A
#
# COMPACT_ATOMS: atom_id res chain seq x y z
N MET A 1 19.20 9.92 7.13
CA MET A 1 17.84 10.14 7.66
C MET A 1 17.21 8.77 7.84
N ALA A 2 16.38 8.55 8.86
CA ALA A 2 15.77 7.24 9.05
C ALA A 2 14.62 7.03 8.06
N HIS A 3 14.50 5.83 7.50
CA HIS A 3 13.46 5.44 6.55
C HIS A 3 12.69 4.24 7.08
N LEU A 4 11.36 4.31 7.07
CA LEU A 4 10.46 3.21 7.41
C LEU A 4 9.65 2.82 6.17
N SER A 5 9.88 1.62 5.67
CA SER A 5 9.14 1.04 4.55
C SER A 5 8.08 0.06 5.05
N LEU A 6 6.82 0.33 4.72
CA LEU A 6 5.66 -0.48 5.06
C LEU A 6 4.87 -0.95 3.83
N LEU A 7 5.07 -0.34 2.65
CA LEU A 7 4.41 -0.74 1.40
C LEU A 7 5.26 -1.81 0.69
N GLY A 8 4.77 -3.06 0.68
CA GLY A 8 5.48 -4.22 0.16
C GLY A 8 6.34 -4.97 1.19
N GLY A 9 6.20 -4.67 2.49
CA GLY A 9 6.90 -5.39 3.56
C GLY A 9 7.14 -4.52 4.78
N PHE A 10 8.01 -4.98 5.69
CA PHE A 10 8.50 -4.15 6.80
C PHE A 10 10.01 -4.02 6.68
N ASP A 11 10.50 -2.79 6.57
CA ASP A 11 11.92 -2.47 6.67
C ASP A 11 12.13 -1.13 7.40
N PHE A 12 13.21 -1.04 8.16
CA PHE A 12 13.61 0.19 8.83
C PHE A 12 15.12 0.34 8.70
N ALA A 13 15.54 1.41 8.03
CA ALA A 13 16.93 1.77 7.81
C ALA A 13 17.22 3.10 8.49
N ASP A 14 18.36 3.19 9.16
CA ASP A 14 18.89 4.44 9.70
C ASP A 14 20.36 4.54 9.30
N ASP A 15 20.73 5.56 8.54
CA ASP A 15 22.07 5.73 7.95
C ASP A 15 23.21 5.67 8.99
N ALA A 16 22.88 5.90 10.27
CA ALA A 16 23.83 5.92 11.38
C ALA A 16 23.96 4.58 12.14
N ALA A 17 23.16 3.54 11.82
CA ALA A 17 23.10 2.31 12.61
C ALA A 17 22.85 1.05 11.77
N ALA A 18 23.28 -0.11 12.29
CA ALA A 18 22.91 -1.40 11.72
C ALA A 18 21.39 -1.60 11.80
N ALA A 19 20.79 -2.16 10.74
CA ALA A 19 19.36 -2.43 10.68
C ALA A 19 18.91 -3.27 11.90
N PRO A 20 18.01 -2.75 12.74
CA PRO A 20 17.61 -3.45 13.95
C PRO A 20 16.77 -4.69 13.64
N VAL A 21 17.00 -5.76 14.41
CA VAL A 21 16.21 -6.98 14.29
C VAL A 21 14.93 -6.84 15.12
N PHE A 22 13.82 -6.52 14.45
CA PHE A 22 12.50 -6.54 15.07
C PHE A 22 11.85 -7.91 15.00
N GLY A 23 11.39 -8.42 16.13
CA GLY A 23 10.43 -9.54 16.18
C GLY A 23 9.09 -9.17 15.55
N ARG A 24 8.30 -10.16 15.12
CA ARG A 24 7.03 -9.94 14.39
C ARG A 24 6.08 -8.97 15.10
N LYS A 25 5.74 -9.22 16.37
CA LYS A 25 4.84 -8.36 17.14
C LYS A 25 5.38 -6.94 17.34
N THR A 26 6.70 -6.77 17.36
CA THR A 26 7.35 -5.47 17.40
C THR A 26 7.20 -4.72 16.08
N ARG A 27 7.38 -5.39 14.94
CA ARG A 27 7.11 -4.81 13.59
C ARG A 27 5.66 -4.35 13.46
N ALA A 28 4.74 -5.21 13.89
CA ALA A 28 3.31 -4.91 13.93
C ALA A 28 3.00 -3.65 14.75
N MET A 29 3.61 -3.52 15.94
CA MET A 29 3.44 -2.33 16.78
C MET A 29 3.98 -1.06 16.13
N VAL A 30 5.18 -1.13 15.52
CA VAL A 30 5.77 0.02 14.80
C VAL A 30 4.87 0.44 13.65
N ALA A 31 4.42 -0.51 12.83
CA ALA A 31 3.55 -0.22 11.70
C ALA A 31 2.21 0.38 12.15
N TYR A 32 1.57 -0.19 13.18
CA TYR A 32 0.34 0.32 13.76
C TYR A 32 0.48 1.77 14.22
N LEU A 33 1.51 2.06 15.01
CA LEU A 33 1.75 3.40 15.52
C LEU A 33 2.19 4.38 14.43
N ALA A 34 2.89 3.91 13.40
CA ALA A 34 3.30 4.76 12.28
C ALA A 34 2.13 5.22 11.43
N LEU A 35 1.14 4.35 11.17
CA LEU A 35 -0.08 4.73 10.45
C LEU A 35 -1.03 5.58 11.31
N GLN A 36 -0.84 5.58 12.62
CA GLN A 36 -1.60 6.39 13.57
C GLN A 36 -0.75 7.52 14.15
N ALA A 37 0.27 7.98 13.40
CA ALA A 37 1.16 9.04 13.84
C ALA A 37 0.37 10.27 14.32
N GLY A 38 0.85 10.89 15.40
CA GLY A 38 0.18 12.03 16.04
C GLY A 38 -0.95 11.67 17.01
N HIS A 39 -1.35 10.40 17.12
CA HIS A 39 -2.35 9.94 18.09
C HIS A 39 -1.70 9.22 19.28
N SER A 40 -2.22 9.50 20.48
CA SER A 40 -1.83 8.81 21.71
C SER A 40 -2.68 7.56 21.91
N HIS A 41 -2.04 6.40 22.13
CA HIS A 41 -2.73 5.13 22.35
C HIS A 41 -2.52 4.63 23.77
N SER A 42 -3.58 4.13 24.42
CA SER A 42 -3.42 3.52 25.73
C SER A 42 -2.60 2.24 25.66
N ARG A 43 -1.82 1.98 26.73
CA ARG A 43 -1.06 0.74 26.89
C ARG A 43 -1.97 -0.49 26.85
N GLU A 44 -3.15 -0.38 27.44
CA GLU A 44 -4.16 -1.44 27.46
C GLU A 44 -4.63 -1.79 26.05
N LYS A 45 -4.97 -0.80 25.24
CA LYS A 45 -5.40 -1.01 23.84
C LYS A 45 -4.31 -1.70 23.02
N LEU A 46 -3.06 -1.24 23.14
CA LEU A 46 -1.94 -1.85 22.42
C LEU A 46 -1.62 -3.27 22.91
N ALA A 47 -1.77 -3.52 24.21
CA ALA A 47 -1.61 -4.85 24.79
C ALA A 47 -2.68 -5.82 24.25
N ALA A 48 -3.95 -5.40 24.24
CA ALA A 48 -5.06 -6.19 23.71
C ALA A 48 -4.96 -6.41 22.19
N LEU A 49 -4.50 -5.41 21.44
CA LEU A 49 -4.34 -5.49 19.98
C LEU A 49 -3.31 -6.54 19.56
N LEU A 50 -2.17 -6.60 20.26
CA LEU A 50 -0.99 -7.37 19.83
C LEU A 50 -0.72 -8.61 20.68
N TRP A 51 -1.30 -8.70 21.88
CA TRP A 51 -1.15 -9.81 22.81
C TRP A 51 -2.47 -10.14 23.52
N GLY A 52 -3.60 -9.97 22.84
CA GLY A 52 -4.93 -10.23 23.40
C GLY A 52 -5.15 -11.70 23.78
N SER A 53 -4.46 -12.61 23.09
CA SER A 53 -4.41 -14.03 23.45
C SER A 53 -3.68 -14.34 24.77
N ASN A 54 -2.88 -13.40 25.28
CA ASN A 54 -2.18 -13.53 26.55
C ASN A 54 -3.03 -12.98 27.70
N GLY A 55 -2.95 -13.59 28.88
CA GLY A 55 -3.52 -12.99 30.10
C GLY A 55 -2.97 -11.58 30.35
N GLU A 56 -3.78 -10.70 30.93
CA GLU A 56 -3.50 -9.26 31.08
C GLU A 56 -2.11 -8.92 31.68
N PRO A 57 -1.61 -9.61 32.73
CA PRO A 57 -0.28 -9.33 33.27
C PRO A 57 0.84 -9.62 32.26
N GLN A 58 0.70 -10.71 31.49
CA GLN A 58 1.67 -11.12 30.48
C GLN A 58 1.65 -10.19 29.27
N ALA A 59 0.46 -9.77 28.82
CA ALA A 59 0.30 -8.82 27.73
C ALA A 59 0.99 -7.47 28.05
N ARG A 60 0.79 -6.95 29.27
CA ARG A 60 1.46 -5.72 29.74
C ARG A 60 2.98 -5.88 29.83
N MET A 61 3.48 -7.04 30.27
CA MET A 61 4.91 -7.32 30.29
C MET A 61 5.51 -7.36 28.88
N ASN A 62 4.86 -8.06 27.95
CA ASN A 62 5.31 -8.15 26.57
C ASN A 62 5.34 -6.77 25.88
N LEU A 63 4.31 -5.94 26.12
CA LEU A 63 4.29 -4.56 25.65
C LEU A 63 5.49 -3.76 26.16
N ARG A 64 5.82 -3.84 27.46
CA ARG A 64 7.00 -3.16 28.03
C ARG A 64 8.29 -3.60 27.34
N GLN A 65 8.45 -4.90 27.08
CA GLN A 65 9.62 -5.44 26.39
C GLN A 65 9.68 -4.96 24.94
N ALA A 66 8.57 -4.98 24.21
CA ALA A 66 8.49 -4.49 22.84
C ALA A 66 8.87 -3.00 22.75
N LEU A 67 8.35 -2.16 23.64
CA LEU A 67 8.70 -0.74 23.68
C LEU A 67 10.18 -0.52 23.98
N SER A 68 10.76 -1.30 24.90
CA SER A 68 12.19 -1.24 25.20
C SER A 68 13.03 -1.63 23.98
N MET A 69 12.64 -2.67 23.25
CA MET A 69 13.30 -3.09 22.01
C MET A 69 13.21 -1.99 20.95
N ILE A 70 12.05 -1.38 20.74
CA ILE A 70 11.92 -0.35 19.70
C ILE A 70 12.71 0.91 20.08
N ARG A 71 12.69 1.34 21.34
CA ARG A 71 13.50 2.49 21.80
C ARG A 71 14.99 2.31 21.54
N LYS A 72 15.50 1.08 21.66
CA LYS A 72 16.90 0.75 21.33
C LYS A 72 17.14 0.68 19.82
N ALA A 73 16.18 0.13 19.09
CA ALA A 73 16.28 -0.13 17.66
C ALA A 73 16.07 1.12 16.80
N MET A 74 15.24 2.06 17.24
CA MET A 74 14.95 3.31 16.53
C MET A 74 15.36 4.50 17.41
N PRO A 75 16.68 4.75 17.57
CA PRO A 75 17.15 5.92 18.29
C PRO A 75 16.65 7.21 17.59
N SER A 76 16.51 8.28 18.36
CA SER A 76 16.27 9.63 17.83
C SER A 76 17.26 10.58 18.48
N ALA A 77 17.79 11.51 17.68
CA ALA A 77 18.70 12.55 18.15
C ALA A 77 18.09 13.45 19.25
N LYS A 78 16.75 13.46 19.41
CA LYS A 78 16.01 14.31 20.36
C LYS A 78 15.53 13.61 21.65
N GLY A 79 16.08 12.45 22.00
CA GLY A 79 15.79 11.81 23.31
C GLY A 79 14.77 10.66 23.29
N GLY A 80 14.39 10.17 22.11
CA GLY A 80 13.63 8.93 21.92
C GLY A 80 12.36 9.12 21.07
N ARG A 81 12.11 8.21 20.13
CA ARG A 81 10.92 8.24 19.24
C ARG A 81 9.61 7.91 19.96
N PHE A 82 9.67 7.29 21.14
CA PHE A 82 8.46 6.95 21.90
C PHE A 82 8.23 7.97 23.02
N LEU A 83 7.21 8.78 22.84
CA LEU A 83 6.68 9.60 23.93
C LEU A 83 5.76 8.69 24.74
N ALA A 84 6.22 8.29 25.92
CA ALA A 84 5.38 7.62 26.90
C ALA A 84 4.99 8.66 27.96
N ASP A 85 3.74 9.09 27.92
CA ASP A 85 3.15 9.95 28.94
C ASP A 85 2.16 9.12 29.77
N GLY A 86 2.59 8.75 30.98
CA GLY A 86 1.86 7.86 31.88
C GLY A 86 1.43 6.54 31.21
N ASP A 87 0.12 6.42 30.98
CA ASP A 87 -0.54 5.24 30.41
C ASP A 87 -0.75 5.30 28.90
N THR A 88 -0.16 6.28 28.22
CA THR A 88 -0.25 6.43 26.77
C THR A 88 1.09 6.28 26.07
N ILE A 89 1.03 5.88 24.81
CA ILE A 89 2.17 5.64 23.93
C ILE A 89 1.90 6.36 22.61
N THR A 90 2.85 7.20 22.22
CA THR A 90 2.87 7.88 20.93
C THR A 90 4.22 7.64 20.25
N LEU A 91 4.19 7.41 18.95
CA LEU A 91 5.39 7.30 18.13
C LEU A 91 5.64 8.62 17.41
N ASN A 92 6.70 9.33 17.80
CA ASN A 92 7.24 10.48 17.10
C ASN A 92 8.06 10.01 15.90
N LEU A 93 7.65 10.45 14.71
CA LEU A 93 8.25 10.14 13.41
C LEU A 93 8.74 11.40 12.68
N ASP A 94 8.93 12.53 13.36
CA ASP A 94 9.31 13.83 12.75
C ASP A 94 10.62 13.75 11.94
N ASP A 95 11.53 12.84 12.30
CA ASP A 95 12.80 12.56 11.62
C ASP A 95 12.83 11.17 10.95
N VAL A 96 11.68 10.55 10.72
CA VAL A 96 11.53 9.32 9.92
C VAL A 96 10.74 9.62 8.66
N ASP A 97 11.32 9.30 7.51
CA ASP A 97 10.59 9.24 6.26
C ASP A 97 9.80 7.91 6.20
N VAL A 98 8.47 8.01 6.28
CA VAL A 98 7.56 6.85 6.22
C VAL A 98 6.94 6.79 4.83
N ASP A 99 7.18 5.69 4.12
CA ASP A 99 6.73 5.51 2.74
C ASP A 99 5.21 5.63 2.58
N VAL A 100 4.41 5.14 3.53
CA VAL A 100 2.95 5.28 3.55
C VAL A 100 2.53 6.75 3.62
N ALA A 101 3.09 7.53 4.55
CA ALA A 101 2.75 8.94 4.71
C ALA A 101 3.13 9.73 3.45
N ARG A 102 4.30 9.44 2.87
CA ARG A 102 4.76 10.06 1.63
C ARG A 102 3.89 9.66 0.43
N PHE A 103 3.53 8.37 0.32
CA PHE A 103 2.60 7.88 -0.69
C PHE A 103 1.26 8.63 -0.61
N GLU A 104 0.68 8.76 0.58
CA GLU A 104 -0.61 9.44 0.74
C GLU A 104 -0.53 10.93 0.40
N ALA A 105 0.56 11.60 0.80
CA ALA A 105 0.78 13.01 0.50
C ALA A 105 0.93 13.26 -1.00
N LEU A 106 1.62 12.37 -1.72
CA LEU A 106 1.78 12.43 -3.18
C LEU A 106 0.49 12.04 -3.92
N ALA A 107 -0.20 10.99 -3.46
CA ALA A 107 -1.47 10.53 -4.03
C ALA A 107 -2.60 11.57 -3.93
N ALA A 108 -2.53 12.45 -2.93
CA ALA A 108 -3.46 13.57 -2.78
C ALA A 108 -3.22 14.72 -3.78
N ARG A 109 -2.08 14.73 -4.46
CA ARG A 109 -1.76 15.72 -5.52
C ARG A 109 -2.37 15.30 -6.86
N SER A 110 -2.21 16.17 -7.85
CA SER A 110 -2.78 15.97 -9.19
C SER A 110 -1.74 16.04 -10.31
N THR A 111 -0.47 16.30 -10.01
CA THR A 111 0.54 16.35 -11.07
C THR A 111 0.97 14.92 -11.45
N PRO A 112 1.18 14.61 -12.74
CA PRO A 112 1.62 13.27 -13.16
C PRO A 112 2.91 12.83 -12.46
N HIS A 113 3.85 13.76 -12.28
CA HIS A 113 5.11 13.49 -11.59
C HIS A 113 4.92 13.07 -10.12
N ASP A 114 4.04 13.76 -9.37
CA ASP A 114 3.76 13.37 -7.99
C ASP A 114 3.09 11.98 -7.93
N LEU A 115 2.17 11.70 -8.87
CA LEU A 115 1.45 10.44 -8.95
C LEU A 115 2.38 9.26 -9.32
N GLU A 116 3.33 9.47 -10.23
CA GLU A 116 4.39 8.51 -10.55
C GLU A 116 5.23 8.20 -9.31
N GLN A 117 5.66 9.23 -8.58
CA GLN A 117 6.41 9.05 -7.34
C GLN A 117 5.60 8.29 -6.28
N ALA A 118 4.29 8.54 -6.18
CA ALA A 118 3.41 7.78 -5.29
C ALA A 118 3.44 6.29 -5.66
N MET A 119 3.26 5.96 -6.95
CA MET A 119 3.24 4.55 -7.38
C MET A 119 4.59 3.84 -7.29
N ALA A 120 5.70 4.58 -7.32
CA ALA A 120 7.03 4.04 -7.06
C ALA A 120 7.23 3.62 -5.59
N LEU A 121 6.56 4.29 -4.64
CA LEU A 121 6.57 3.92 -3.21
C LEU A 121 5.69 2.70 -2.92
N TYR A 122 4.57 2.57 -3.62
CA TYR A 122 3.66 1.44 -3.46
C TYR A 122 4.24 0.18 -4.12
N ARG A 123 5.10 -0.57 -3.43
CA ARG A 123 5.73 -1.80 -3.98
C ARG A 123 4.93 -3.08 -3.76
N GLY A 124 3.92 -3.01 -2.88
CA GLY A 124 3.01 -4.09 -2.53
C GLY A 124 2.04 -3.60 -1.46
N ASP A 125 1.12 -4.48 -1.03
CA ASP A 125 0.20 -4.15 0.04
C ASP A 125 0.96 -3.77 1.34
N LEU A 126 0.26 -3.06 2.23
CA LEU A 126 0.78 -2.73 3.56
C LEU A 126 1.23 -4.01 4.29
N LEU A 127 2.48 -4.06 4.70
CA LEU A 127 3.12 -5.22 5.32
C LEU A 127 2.89 -6.50 4.52
N ASP A 128 3.13 -6.49 3.21
CA ASP A 128 2.90 -7.66 2.36
C ASP A 128 3.57 -8.94 2.93
N GLY A 129 2.87 -10.08 2.84
CA GLY A 129 3.27 -11.36 3.43
C GLY A 129 3.30 -11.41 4.97
N PHE A 130 2.88 -10.34 5.66
CA PHE A 130 2.83 -10.28 7.12
C PHE A 130 1.44 -10.63 7.67
N GLY A 131 1.44 -11.26 8.85
CA GLY A 131 0.26 -11.54 9.67
C GLY A 131 0.64 -12.02 11.07
N LEU A 132 -0.29 -11.92 12.02
CA LEU A 132 -0.22 -12.36 13.40
C LEU A 132 -1.40 -13.30 13.71
N LYS A 133 -1.28 -14.07 14.79
CA LYS A 133 -2.40 -14.82 15.37
C LYS A 133 -3.12 -13.97 16.40
N GLU A 134 -3.50 -12.75 16.02
CA GLU A 134 -4.19 -11.77 16.86
C GLU A 134 -5.25 -11.08 16.01
N GLU A 135 -6.50 -11.56 16.07
CA GLU A 135 -7.60 -11.08 15.21
C GLU A 135 -7.78 -9.55 15.21
N PRO A 136 -7.71 -8.84 16.36
CA PRO A 136 -7.86 -7.38 16.35
C PRO A 136 -6.81 -6.66 15.48
N PHE A 137 -5.59 -7.19 15.41
CA PHE A 137 -4.55 -6.64 14.54
C PHE A 137 -4.77 -7.02 13.07
N GLU A 138 -5.19 -8.27 12.79
CA GLU A 138 -5.46 -8.72 11.43
C GLU A 138 -6.64 -7.97 10.79
N ASP A 139 -7.69 -7.68 11.56
CA ASP A 139 -8.83 -6.88 11.08
C ASP A 139 -8.39 -5.44 10.78
N TRP A 140 -7.62 -4.82 11.67
CA TRP A 140 -7.03 -3.51 11.40
C TRP A 140 -6.17 -3.51 10.14
N LEU A 141 -5.28 -4.50 9.99
CA LEU A 141 -4.38 -4.61 8.85
C LEU A 141 -5.14 -4.80 7.54
N ARG A 142 -6.23 -5.60 7.55
CA ARG A 142 -7.10 -5.80 6.39
C ARG A 142 -7.74 -4.48 5.93
N VAL A 143 -8.30 -3.71 6.87
CA VAL A 143 -8.92 -2.42 6.58
C VAL A 143 -7.91 -1.42 6.01
N GLU A 144 -6.72 -1.32 6.61
CA GLU A 144 -5.68 -0.40 6.11
C GLU A 144 -5.12 -0.81 4.75
N ARG A 145 -4.96 -2.11 4.48
CA ARG A 145 -4.57 -2.62 3.15
C ARG A 145 -5.59 -2.21 2.09
N GLU A 146 -6.88 -2.43 2.36
CA GLU A 146 -7.95 -2.05 1.44
C GLU A 146 -7.99 -0.54 1.20
N ARG A 147 -7.90 0.26 2.25
CA ARG A 147 -7.87 1.73 2.17
C ARG A 147 -6.70 2.25 1.32
N LEU A 148 -5.50 1.73 1.54
CA LEU A 148 -4.31 2.14 0.79
C LEU A 148 -4.35 1.65 -0.66
N ARG A 149 -4.87 0.43 -0.90
CA ARG A 149 -5.07 -0.08 -2.27
C ARG A 149 -6.08 0.75 -3.05
N ALA A 150 -7.21 1.12 -2.44
CA ALA A 150 -8.20 1.99 -3.07
C ALA A 150 -7.59 3.34 -3.49
N LYS A 151 -6.70 3.91 -2.66
CA LYS A 151 -5.93 5.12 -3.05
C LYS A 151 -4.99 4.86 -4.22
N ALA A 152 -4.29 3.73 -4.23
CA ALA A 152 -3.38 3.37 -5.32
C ALA A 152 -4.12 3.14 -6.65
N VAL A 153 -5.32 2.54 -6.60
CA VAL A 153 -6.23 2.40 -7.76
C VAL A 153 -6.55 3.78 -8.35
N VAL A 154 -6.99 4.74 -7.53
CA VAL A 154 -7.29 6.11 -7.98
C VAL A 154 -6.07 6.81 -8.60
N VAL A 155 -4.88 6.59 -8.04
CA VAL A 155 -3.64 7.13 -8.62
C VAL A 155 -3.36 6.53 -10.00
N LEU A 156 -3.49 5.20 -10.12
CA LEU A 156 -3.28 4.50 -11.40
C LEU A 156 -4.31 4.93 -12.46
N GLU A 157 -5.58 5.09 -12.09
CA GLU A 157 -6.62 5.60 -13.00
C GLU A 157 -6.24 6.96 -13.60
N LYS A 158 -5.82 7.90 -12.75
CA LYS A 158 -5.37 9.23 -13.20
C LYS A 158 -4.17 9.14 -14.14
N LEU A 159 -3.20 8.28 -13.82
CA LEU A 159 -2.02 8.08 -14.67
C LEU A 159 -2.37 7.45 -16.02
N VAL A 160 -3.25 6.44 -16.04
CA VAL A 160 -3.70 5.79 -17.27
C VAL A 160 -4.37 6.81 -18.20
N VAL A 161 -5.29 7.62 -17.67
CA VAL A 161 -5.94 8.69 -18.44
C VAL A 161 -4.90 9.69 -18.97
N THR A 162 -4.01 10.18 -18.09
CA THR A 162 -2.97 11.14 -18.47
C THR A 162 -2.10 10.61 -19.60
N TYR A 163 -1.58 9.39 -19.48
CA TYR A 163 -0.71 8.81 -20.51
C TYR A 163 -1.45 8.47 -21.80
N SER A 164 -2.74 8.16 -21.73
CA SER A 164 -3.57 8.01 -22.92
C SER A 164 -3.77 9.34 -23.65
N GLU A 165 -3.90 10.46 -22.94
CA GLU A 165 -4.11 11.78 -23.56
C GLU A 165 -2.85 12.35 -24.21
N VAL A 166 -1.66 12.02 -23.70
CA VAL A 166 -0.37 12.48 -24.25
C VAL A 166 0.30 11.47 -25.19
N ASP A 167 -0.44 10.43 -25.62
CA ASP A 167 0.04 9.34 -26.48
C ASP A 167 1.31 8.63 -25.97
N ASN A 168 1.53 8.62 -24.65
CA ASN A 168 2.61 7.86 -24.03
C ASN A 168 2.17 6.39 -23.86
N HIS A 169 2.11 5.67 -24.97
CA HIS A 169 1.61 4.30 -25.00
C HIS A 169 2.46 3.32 -24.18
N ALA A 170 3.75 3.58 -24.00
CA ALA A 170 4.63 2.71 -23.21
C ALA A 170 4.24 2.76 -21.72
N SER A 171 4.14 3.96 -21.16
CA SER A 171 3.73 4.15 -19.77
C SER A 171 2.26 3.75 -19.56
N CYS A 172 1.37 4.06 -20.50
CA CYS A 172 -0.03 3.63 -20.45
C CYS A 172 -0.17 2.10 -20.30
N VAL A 173 0.61 1.32 -21.07
CA VAL A 173 0.61 -0.15 -20.96
C VAL A 173 1.01 -0.60 -19.55
N GLU A 174 2.05 0.00 -18.97
CA GLU A 174 2.53 -0.36 -17.63
C GLU A 174 1.47 -0.09 -16.56
N VAL A 175 0.93 1.14 -16.50
CA VAL A 175 -0.04 1.51 -15.47
C VAL A 175 -1.39 0.82 -15.66
N ALA A 176 -1.87 0.64 -16.89
CA ALA A 176 -3.13 -0.04 -17.15
C ALA A 176 -3.04 -1.54 -16.83
N THR A 177 -1.92 -2.19 -17.18
CA THR A 177 -1.69 -3.60 -16.81
C THR A 177 -1.70 -3.76 -15.30
N ARG A 178 -1.04 -2.85 -14.58
CA ARG A 178 -1.01 -2.86 -13.12
C ARG A 178 -2.40 -2.64 -12.52
N LEU A 179 -3.16 -1.66 -13.01
CA LEU A 179 -4.53 -1.38 -12.56
C LEU A 179 -5.44 -2.60 -12.73
N LEU A 180 -5.35 -3.28 -13.88
CA LEU A 180 -6.15 -4.48 -14.18
C LEU A 180 -5.80 -5.69 -13.29
N THR A 181 -4.70 -5.67 -12.54
CA THR A 181 -4.44 -6.72 -11.53
C THR A 181 -5.37 -6.60 -10.32
N TRP A 182 -5.85 -5.39 -10.02
CA TRP A 182 -6.79 -5.12 -8.93
C TRP A 182 -8.22 -4.97 -9.43
N GLU A 183 -8.39 -4.34 -10.58
CA GLU A 183 -9.69 -4.03 -11.18
C GLU A 183 -9.87 -4.76 -12.53
N PRO A 184 -9.88 -6.10 -12.57
CA PRO A 184 -9.83 -6.88 -13.81
C PRO A 184 -11.07 -6.73 -14.70
N LEU A 185 -12.16 -6.17 -14.18
CA LEU A 185 -13.44 -6.00 -14.87
C LEU A 185 -13.62 -4.59 -15.46
N ARG A 186 -12.61 -3.72 -15.36
CA ARG A 186 -12.68 -2.34 -15.88
C ARG A 186 -12.50 -2.27 -17.39
N GLU A 187 -13.60 -2.31 -18.12
CA GLU A 187 -13.62 -2.30 -19.59
C GLU A 187 -12.94 -1.06 -20.19
N ASP A 188 -13.11 0.11 -19.57
CA ASP A 188 -12.46 1.36 -19.97
C ASP A 188 -10.93 1.23 -19.97
N VAL A 189 -10.36 0.61 -18.94
CA VAL A 189 -8.91 0.37 -18.82
C VAL A 189 -8.45 -0.69 -19.83
N HIS A 190 -9.26 -1.72 -20.08
CA HIS A 190 -8.99 -2.70 -21.14
C HIS A 190 -8.92 -2.03 -22.51
N ARG A 191 -9.87 -1.13 -22.83
CA ARG A 191 -9.89 -0.38 -24.10
C ARG A 191 -8.65 0.50 -24.26
N MET A 192 -8.26 1.25 -23.23
CA MET A 192 -7.04 2.08 -23.26
C MET A 192 -5.79 1.22 -23.50
N LEU A 193 -5.71 0.05 -22.85
CA LEU A 193 -4.61 -0.89 -23.04
C LEU A 193 -4.60 -1.49 -24.47
N MET A 194 -5.76 -1.82 -25.03
CA MET A 194 -5.90 -2.27 -26.42
C MET A 194 -5.41 -1.20 -27.40
N GLN A 195 -5.85 0.04 -27.24
CA GLN A 195 -5.43 1.18 -28.07
C GLN A 195 -3.92 1.41 -27.96
N ALA A 196 -3.36 1.39 -26.75
CA ALA A 196 -1.93 1.56 -26.53
C ALA A 196 -1.10 0.44 -27.18
N PHE A 197 -1.58 -0.81 -27.19
CA PHE A 197 -0.92 -1.90 -27.92
C PHE A 197 -0.99 -1.71 -29.44
N ALA A 198 -2.16 -1.33 -29.95
CA ALA A 198 -2.37 -1.12 -31.39
C ALA A 198 -1.49 0.01 -31.94
N ALA A 199 -1.41 1.15 -31.24
CA ALA A 199 -0.58 2.29 -31.61
C ALA A 199 0.92 1.95 -31.64
N GLN A 200 1.36 0.94 -30.89
CA GLN A 200 2.72 0.41 -30.93
C GLN A 200 2.92 -0.68 -31.99
N GLY A 201 1.95 -0.91 -32.87
CA GLY A 201 1.98 -1.97 -33.89
C GLY A 201 1.79 -3.38 -33.33
N ARG A 202 1.40 -3.53 -32.06
CA ARG A 202 1.27 -4.80 -31.35
C ARG A 202 -0.17 -5.30 -31.33
N VAL A 203 -0.82 -5.34 -32.50
CA VAL A 203 -2.25 -5.69 -32.66
C VAL A 203 -2.61 -7.03 -32.01
N ASN A 204 -1.75 -8.05 -32.15
CA ASN A 204 -1.94 -9.36 -31.51
C ASN A 204 -2.12 -9.28 -29.97
N LEU A 205 -1.49 -8.31 -29.30
CA LEU A 205 -1.65 -8.10 -27.87
C LEU A 205 -2.97 -7.38 -27.56
N ALA A 206 -3.40 -6.46 -28.42
CA ALA A 206 -4.71 -5.80 -28.29
C ALA A 206 -5.86 -6.80 -28.40
N LEU A 207 -5.84 -7.68 -29.41
CA LEU A 207 -6.87 -8.73 -29.56
C LEU A 207 -6.88 -9.69 -28.36
N LYS A 208 -5.70 -10.11 -27.87
CA LYS A 208 -5.61 -10.92 -26.64
C LYS A 208 -6.17 -10.21 -25.41
N GLN A 209 -6.04 -8.89 -25.34
CA GLN A 209 -6.55 -8.10 -24.22
C GLN A 209 -8.08 -8.03 -24.24
N TYR A 210 -8.68 -7.87 -25.42
CA TYR A 210 -10.14 -7.98 -25.58
C TYR A 210 -10.67 -9.33 -25.08
N GLU A 211 -10.05 -10.43 -25.50
CA GLU A 211 -10.44 -11.78 -25.08
C GLU A 211 -10.37 -11.96 -23.56
N ARG A 212 -9.34 -11.40 -22.91
CA ARG A 212 -9.23 -11.38 -21.44
C ARG A 212 -10.37 -10.59 -20.78
N CYS A 213 -10.71 -9.41 -21.32
CA CYS A 213 -11.82 -8.59 -20.84
C CYS A 213 -13.14 -9.37 -20.93
N ARG A 214 -13.45 -9.90 -22.12
CA ARG A 214 -14.67 -10.69 -22.38
C ARG A 214 -14.78 -11.88 -21.45
N ASP A 215 -13.70 -12.65 -21.31
CA ASP A 215 -13.67 -13.82 -20.44
C ASP A 215 -13.85 -13.45 -18.96
N GLY A 216 -13.26 -12.34 -18.51
CA GLY A 216 -13.41 -11.82 -17.15
C GLY A 216 -14.87 -11.47 -16.83
N LEU A 217 -15.49 -10.65 -17.68
CA LEU A 217 -16.89 -10.22 -17.55
C LEU A 217 -17.85 -11.40 -17.57
N GLN A 218 -17.66 -12.35 -18.49
CA GLN A 218 -18.53 -13.50 -18.61
C GLN A 218 -18.43 -14.44 -17.40
N ARG A 219 -17.22 -14.64 -16.86
CA ARG A 219 -17.00 -15.55 -15.71
C ARG A 219 -17.49 -14.95 -14.40
N GLN A 220 -17.29 -13.65 -14.18
CA GLN A 220 -17.58 -13.01 -12.88
C GLN A 220 -18.95 -12.34 -12.82
N LEU A 221 -19.43 -11.77 -13.94
CA LEU A 221 -20.68 -11.01 -13.98
C LEU A 221 -21.73 -11.61 -14.92
N HIS A 222 -21.38 -12.64 -15.72
CA HIS A 222 -22.23 -13.17 -16.79
C HIS A 222 -22.65 -12.11 -17.81
N LEU A 223 -21.79 -11.11 -18.01
CA LEU A 223 -22.01 -10.02 -18.96
C LEU A 223 -21.12 -10.20 -20.19
N GLN A 224 -21.57 -9.61 -21.29
CA GLN A 224 -20.79 -9.44 -22.51
C GLN A 224 -20.14 -8.04 -22.51
N PRO A 225 -19.01 -7.85 -23.21
CA PRO A 225 -18.39 -6.53 -23.33
C PRO A 225 -19.36 -5.47 -23.85
N GLU A 226 -19.15 -4.24 -23.37
CA GLU A 226 -19.79 -3.03 -23.84
C GLU A 226 -19.63 -2.87 -25.36
N ARG A 227 -20.54 -2.11 -25.97
CA ARG A 227 -20.55 -1.88 -27.41
C ARG A 227 -19.25 -1.22 -27.86
N GLU A 228 -18.78 -0.23 -27.11
CA GLU A 228 -17.54 0.51 -27.35
C GLU A 228 -16.32 -0.43 -27.35
N THR A 229 -16.32 -1.46 -26.49
CA THR A 229 -15.25 -2.47 -26.42
C THR A 229 -15.25 -3.36 -27.66
N LYS A 230 -16.44 -3.75 -28.14
CA LYS A 230 -16.62 -4.56 -29.36
C LYS A 230 -16.25 -3.78 -30.62
N GLU A 231 -16.73 -2.54 -30.73
CA GLU A 231 -16.42 -1.65 -31.86
C GLU A 231 -14.91 -1.41 -31.98
N LEU A 232 -14.20 -1.25 -30.86
CA LEU A 232 -12.73 -1.16 -30.87
C LEU A 232 -12.09 -2.47 -31.38
N TYR A 233 -12.56 -3.63 -30.93
CA TYR A 233 -12.05 -4.92 -31.41
C TYR A 233 -12.22 -5.09 -32.93
N ASP A 234 -13.36 -4.70 -33.48
CA ASP A 234 -13.65 -4.84 -34.91
C ASP A 234 -12.82 -3.89 -35.80
N GLN A 235 -12.23 -2.84 -35.22
CA GLN A 235 -11.39 -1.86 -35.91
C GLN A 235 -9.89 -2.21 -35.94
N LEU A 236 -9.47 -3.20 -35.14
CA LEU A 236 -8.07 -3.62 -34.95
C LEU A 236 -7.64 -4.71 -35.93
#